data_AF-A0A060Z9W5-F1
#
_entry.id   AF-A0A060Z9W5-F1
#
_cell.length_a   1.000
_cell.length_b   1.000
_cell.length_c   1.000
_cell.angle_alpha   90.00
_cell.angle_beta   90.00
_cell.angle_gamma   90.00
#
_symmetry.space_group_name_H-M   'P 1'
#
loop_
_entity.id
_entity.type
_entity.pdbx_description
1 polymer ?
#
loop_
_entity_poly.entity_id
_entity_poly.type
_entity_poly.pdbx_seq_one_letter_code
_entity_poly.pdbx_strand_id
1 'polypeptide(L)'
;MIEPFLLSPPPQLISQEHNQGVEYEYYLPNGHSREGHYWSFGSWSACSRECGSGYQSRLVFCAIDNEAYPDYLCSALPRPLTNRTCNTQQCPQTQR
;
A
#
# COMPACT_ATOMS: atom_id res chain seq x y z
N MET A 1 -25.17 -61.79 -14.60
CA MET A 1 -25.26 -60.57 -13.78
C MET A 1 -23.92 -60.50 -13.07
N ILE A 2 -22.93 -59.77 -13.62
CA ILE A 2 -22.71 -58.32 -13.43
C ILE A 2 -22.54 -58.07 -11.91
N GLU A 3 -21.35 -57.78 -11.39
CA GLU A 3 -20.68 -56.50 -11.59
C GLU A 3 -19.14 -56.54 -11.67
N PRO A 4 -18.54 -55.76 -12.60
CA PRO A 4 -17.14 -55.41 -12.59
C PRO A 4 -16.96 -54.16 -11.71
N PHE A 5 -16.56 -54.32 -10.44
CA PHE A 5 -16.20 -53.15 -9.62
C PHE A 5 -14.76 -52.71 -9.92
N LEU A 6 -14.67 -51.90 -10.98
CA LEU A 6 -14.00 -50.61 -11.01
C LEU A 6 -12.67 -50.52 -10.25
N LEU A 7 -11.58 -50.52 -11.03
CA LEU A 7 -10.32 -49.88 -10.70
C LEU A 7 -10.59 -48.48 -10.14
N SER A 8 -10.54 -48.31 -8.82
CA SER A 8 -10.51 -46.98 -8.23
C SER A 8 -9.14 -46.39 -8.57
N PRO A 9 -9.06 -45.25 -9.28
CA PRO A 9 -7.79 -44.56 -9.43
C PRO A 9 -7.29 -44.17 -8.03
N PRO A 10 -5.97 -44.26 -7.76
CA PRO A 10 -5.43 -43.81 -6.49
C PRO A 10 -5.87 -42.36 -6.25
N PRO A 11 -6.21 -41.97 -5.00
CA PRO A 11 -6.57 -40.60 -4.71
C PRO A 11 -5.43 -39.70 -5.18
N GLN A 12 -5.74 -38.74 -6.05
CA GLN A 12 -4.74 -37.76 -6.47
C GLN A 12 -4.32 -36.99 -5.22
N LEU A 13 -3.07 -37.16 -4.79
CA LEU A 13 -2.51 -36.34 -3.73
C LEU A 13 -2.51 -34.90 -4.25
N ILE A 14 -3.41 -34.08 -3.70
CA ILE A 14 -3.27 -32.63 -3.80
C ILE A 14 -2.03 -32.31 -2.98
N SER A 15 -0.90 -32.01 -3.62
CA SER A 15 0.25 -31.47 -2.91
C SER A 15 -0.21 -30.17 -2.26
N GLN A 16 -0.12 -30.08 -0.93
CA GLN A 16 -0.14 -28.78 -0.27
C GLN A 16 1.15 -28.07 -0.68
N GLU A 17 1.09 -27.36 -1.80
CA GLU A 17 2.02 -26.29 -2.09
C GLU A 17 2.03 -25.36 -0.87
N HIS A 18 3.19 -24.81 -0.50
CA HIS A 18 3.21 -23.81 0.56
C HIS A 18 2.33 -22.66 0.09
N ASN A 19 1.20 -22.43 0.77
CA ASN A 19 0.39 -21.25 0.54
C ASN A 19 1.27 -20.06 0.92
N GLN A 20 1.98 -19.50 -0.06
CA GLN A 20 2.69 -18.24 0.09
C GLN A 20 1.60 -17.23 0.38
N GLY A 21 1.42 -16.95 1.68
CA GLY A 21 0.30 -16.17 2.19
C GLY A 21 0.14 -14.94 1.32
N VAL A 22 -1.09 -14.71 0.87
CA VAL A 22 -1.39 -13.48 0.15
C VAL A 22 -1.16 -12.34 1.13
N GLU A 23 -0.15 -11.52 0.88
CA GLU A 23 0.10 -10.30 1.63
C GLU A 23 -0.94 -9.27 1.19
N TYR A 24 -1.90 -8.99 2.07
CA TYR A 24 -2.92 -7.98 1.84
C TYR A 24 -2.46 -6.66 2.46
N GLU A 25 -2.16 -5.65 1.63
CA GLU A 25 -2.03 -4.27 2.11
C GLU A 25 -3.43 -3.64 2.16
N TYR A 26 -3.97 -3.49 3.37
CA TYR A 26 -5.23 -2.78 3.59
C TYR A 26 -4.96 -1.30 3.85
N TYR A 27 -5.57 -0.40 3.07
CA TYR A 27 -5.62 1.03 3.39
C TYR A 27 -6.78 1.27 4.35
N LEU A 28 -6.58 0.99 5.64
CA LEU A 28 -7.53 1.42 6.67
C LEU A 28 -7.45 2.96 6.77
N PRO A 29 -8.56 3.69 6.57
CA PRO A 29 -8.55 5.16 6.57
C PRO A 29 -8.09 5.73 7.92
N ASN A 30 -8.25 4.96 8.99
CA ASN A 30 -7.73 5.24 10.32
C ASN A 30 -7.00 3.97 10.79
N GLY A 31 -5.69 3.90 10.58
CA GLY A 31 -4.84 2.81 11.06
C GLY A 31 -4.70 2.84 12.58
N HIS A 32 -5.79 2.73 13.33
CA HIS A 32 -5.74 2.49 14.76
C HIS A 32 -5.11 1.12 14.96
N SER A 33 -3.79 1.10 15.12
CA SER A 33 -3.12 0.00 15.80
C SER A 33 -3.87 -0.22 17.11
N ARG A 34 -4.05 -1.48 17.51
CA ARG A 34 -4.46 -1.80 18.89
C ARG A 34 -3.53 -1.16 19.93
N GLU A 35 -2.38 -0.62 19.50
CA GLU A 35 -1.33 0.04 20.28
C GLU A 35 -1.36 1.58 20.21
N GLY A 36 -2.44 2.20 19.73
CA GLY A 36 -2.70 3.63 19.92
C GLY A 36 -1.83 4.61 19.10
N HIS A 37 -0.79 4.15 18.40
CA HIS A 37 0.07 4.98 17.54
C HIS A 37 -0.08 4.63 16.06
N TYR A 38 -0.03 5.63 15.18
CA TYR A 38 -0.23 5.49 13.73
C TYR A 38 0.43 6.61 12.93
N TRP A 39 0.73 6.36 11.65
CA TRP A 39 1.19 7.42 10.76
C TRP A 39 0.04 8.34 10.37
N SER A 40 0.16 9.62 10.69
CA SER A 40 -0.71 10.70 10.22
C SER A 40 -0.01 11.52 9.15
N PHE A 41 -0.78 12.12 8.25
CA PHE A 41 -0.24 12.93 7.16
C PHE A 41 -1.17 14.07 6.75
N GLY A 42 -0.56 15.15 6.29
CA GLY A 42 -1.29 16.30 5.75
C GLY A 42 -1.69 16.14 4.29
N SER A 43 -2.39 17.15 3.77
CA SER A 43 -2.65 17.31 2.35
C SER A 43 -1.34 17.49 1.57
N TRP A 44 -1.38 17.15 0.29
CA TRP A 44 -0.29 17.45 -0.63
C TRP A 44 -0.15 18.96 -0.86
N SER A 45 1.09 19.41 -1.01
CA SER A 45 1.42 20.76 -1.47
C SER A 45 0.94 20.99 -2.89
N ALA A 46 0.93 22.25 -3.31
CA ALA A 46 0.86 22.57 -4.74
C ALA A 46 2.00 21.86 -5.50
N CYS A 47 1.72 21.48 -6.74
CA CYS A 47 2.74 20.92 -7.61
C CYS A 47 3.78 21.99 -7.96
N SER A 48 5.06 21.64 -7.95
CA SER A 48 6.15 22.56 -8.27
C SER A 48 6.14 23.06 -9.72
N ARG A 49 5.42 22.38 -10.62
CA ARG A 49 5.27 22.74 -12.03
C ARG A 49 3.85 22.47 -12.46
N GLU A 50 3.33 23.28 -13.37
CA GLU A 50 2.02 23.07 -13.99
C GLU A 50 2.08 22.07 -15.16
N CYS A 51 3.28 21.70 -15.62
CA CYS A 51 3.53 20.72 -16.68
C CYS A 51 4.97 20.19 -16.59
N GLY A 52 5.29 19.13 -17.32
CA GLY A 52 6.66 18.62 -17.44
C GLY A 52 7.19 17.98 -16.17
N SER A 53 6.34 17.21 -15.48
CA SER A 53 6.67 16.39 -14.31
C SER A 53 7.28 17.20 -13.16
N GLY A 54 6.42 17.88 -12.42
CA GLY A 54 6.76 18.51 -11.15
C GLY A 54 6.71 17.54 -9.97
N TYR A 55 6.93 18.07 -8.78
CA TYR A 55 6.85 17.33 -7.52
C TYR A 55 5.94 18.05 -6.53
N GLN A 56 5.28 17.28 -5.68
CA GLN A 56 4.53 17.77 -4.52
C GLN A 56 4.95 16.97 -3.29
N SER A 57 4.92 17.61 -2.13
CA SER A 57 5.27 17.02 -0.85
C SER A 57 4.10 17.10 0.13
N ARG A 58 4.10 16.27 1.16
CA ARG A 58 3.17 16.37 2.28
C ARG A 58 3.91 16.09 3.59
N LEU A 59 3.36 16.57 4.70
CA LEU A 59 3.85 16.22 6.02
C LEU A 59 3.40 14.81 6.38
N VAL A 60 4.29 14.02 6.98
CA VAL A 60 4.02 12.67 7.50
C VAL A 60 4.68 12.59 8.87
N PHE A 61 3.92 12.27 9.90
CA PHE A 61 4.36 12.23 11.30
C PHE A 61 3.67 11.10 12.05
N CYS A 62 4.32 10.57 13.07
CA CYS A 62 3.69 9.58 13.96
C CYS A 62 2.71 10.31 14.89
N ALA A 63 1.52 9.73 15.11
CA ALA A 63 0.50 10.30 15.95
C ALA A 63 -0.08 9.29 16.95
N ILE A 64 -0.45 9.77 18.13
CA ILE A 64 -1.18 9.05 19.18
C ILE A 64 -2.33 9.96 19.60
N ASP A 65 -3.56 9.48 19.58
CA ASP A 65 -4.76 10.26 19.95
C ASP A 65 -4.83 11.65 19.27
N ASN A 66 -4.47 11.72 17.98
CA ASN A 66 -4.37 12.93 17.16
C ASN A 66 -3.25 13.93 17.52
N GLU A 67 -2.35 13.57 18.42
CA GLU A 67 -1.19 14.41 18.76
C GLU A 67 0.10 13.86 18.14
N ALA A 68 1.02 14.74 17.74
CA ALA A 68 2.24 14.36 17.04
C ALA A 68 3.34 13.88 17.99
N TYR A 69 3.96 12.76 17.66
CA TYR A 69 5.02 12.13 18.43
C TYR A 69 6.24 11.81 17.53
N PRO A 70 7.39 11.48 18.13
CA PRO A 70 8.58 11.10 17.37
C PRO A 70 8.34 9.90 16.43
N ASP A 71 8.89 10.00 15.22
CA ASP A 71 8.76 9.01 14.15
C ASP A 71 9.16 7.58 14.54
N TYR A 72 10.07 7.40 15.50
CA TYR A 72 10.54 6.07 15.91
C TYR A 72 9.43 5.19 16.50
N LEU A 73 8.38 5.79 17.07
CA LEU A 73 7.24 5.03 17.60
C LEU A 73 6.47 4.31 16.50
N CYS A 74 6.35 4.93 15.32
CA CYS A 74 5.68 4.33 14.16
C CYS A 74 6.67 3.62 13.22
N SER A 75 7.93 3.41 13.61
CA SER A 75 8.97 2.82 12.73
C SER A 75 8.68 1.39 12.29
N ALA A 76 7.90 0.64 13.09
CA ALA A 76 7.43 -0.70 12.75
C ALA A 76 6.26 -0.69 11.75
N LEU A 77 5.64 0.47 11.51
CA LEU A 77 4.52 0.63 10.59
C LEU A 77 4.99 1.15 9.23
N PRO A 78 4.35 0.74 8.12
CA PRO A 78 4.65 1.25 6.79
C PRO A 78 4.51 2.78 6.72
N ARG A 79 5.60 3.49 6.44
CA ARG A 79 5.59 4.96 6.39
C ARG A 79 4.96 5.45 5.08
N PRO A 80 3.93 6.31 5.13
CA PRO A 80 3.33 6.90 3.93
C PRO A 80 4.33 7.73 3.11
N LEU A 81 4.10 7.77 1.80
CA LEU A 81 4.91 8.55 0.85
C LEU A 81 4.94 10.04 1.25
N THR A 82 6.11 10.65 1.33
CA THR A 82 6.27 12.08 1.68
C THR A 82 6.28 12.98 0.43
N ASN A 83 6.57 12.41 -0.74
CA ASN A 83 6.78 13.11 -2.00
C ASN A 83 6.22 12.27 -3.16
N ARG A 84 5.61 12.93 -4.14
CA ARG A 84 5.16 12.28 -5.39
C ARG A 84 5.30 13.20 -6.59
N THR A 85 5.44 12.60 -7.77
CA THR A 85 5.40 13.33 -9.04
C THR A 85 3.99 13.83 -9.34
N CYS A 86 3.89 14.97 -10.00
CA CYS A 86 2.64 15.57 -10.46
C CYS A 86 2.80 16.27 -11.79
N ASN A 87 1.68 16.56 -12.43
CA ASN A 87 1.61 17.32 -13.67
C ASN A 87 2.57 16.78 -14.75
N THR A 88 2.46 15.49 -15.05
CA THR A 88 3.30 14.76 -16.00
C THR A 88 2.95 15.05 -17.47
N GLN A 89 1.90 15.83 -17.73
CA GLN A 89 1.58 16.33 -19.07
C GLN A 89 2.73 17.12 -19.67
N GLN A 90 2.89 17.04 -20.99
CA GLN A 90 3.87 17.84 -21.71
C GLN A 90 3.54 19.33 -21.57
N CYS A 91 4.58 20.15 -21.45
CA CYS A 91 4.41 21.59 -21.47
C CYS A 91 4.03 22.08 -22.86
N PRO A 92 3.16 23.11 -22.95
CA PRO A 92 2.85 23.73 -24.22
C PRO A 92 4.14 24.21 -24.87
N GLN A 93 4.33 23.83 -26.14
CA GLN A 93 5.46 24.29 -26.93
C GLN A 93 5.22 25.76 -27.24
N THR A 94 5.91 26.67 -26.55
CA THR A 94 5.99 28.06 -27.00
C THR A 94 6.87 28.08 -28.24
N GLN A 95 6.25 27.98 -29.41
CA GLN A 95 6.91 28.25 -30.67
C GLN A 95 7.25 29.75 -30.67
N ARG A 96 8.56 30.04 -30.60
CA ARG A 96 9.10 31.40 -30.62
C ARG A 96 9.16 31.93 -32.05
#